data_AF-A0AAP0ZHZ9-F1
#
_entry.id   AF-A0AAP0ZHZ9-F1
#
_cell.length_a   1.000
_cell.length_b   1.000
_cell.length_c   1.000
_cell.angle_alpha   90.00
_cell.angle_beta   90.00
_cell.angle_gamma   90.00
#
_symmetry.space_group_name_H-M   'P 1'
#
loop_
_entity.id
_entity.type
_entity.pdbx_description
1 polymer ?
#
loop_
_entity_poly.entity_id
_entity_poly.type
_entity_poly.pdbx_seq_one_letter_code
_entity_poly.pdbx_strand_id
1 'polypeptide(L)'
;MAEHPELHIDVFVYPAGQRAQAEAIEHGMSAFRKGLAAARTQHTYSRLDELDQSRFVLTSDDAPKNIPANAVDTRVIAAIADAERIVGETLQLSMDLSSSGMPLLSNGYLVYKQLNYVKVRVSAAQQAIAQTRFDALADQAARALVPAIQVSNIGGCADLTVHLDAKATPDQGAVAMARQIKTHPGVNCHGSTSQAGIEELVKTAEVIEIAYDPSEWKSQ
;
A
#
# COMPACT_ATOMS: atom_id res chain seq x y z
N MET A 1 -20.17 -19.76 -19.28
CA MET A 1 -19.55 -19.08 -18.12
C MET A 1 -18.45 -19.96 -17.54
N ALA A 2 -17.26 -19.98 -18.15
CA ALA A 2 -16.04 -20.57 -17.57
C ALA A 2 -14.83 -20.21 -18.48
N GLU A 3 -14.56 -18.92 -18.71
CA GLU A 3 -13.37 -18.51 -19.48
C GLU A 3 -12.20 -18.07 -18.59
N HIS A 4 -12.43 -18.00 -17.27
CA HIS A 4 -11.41 -17.62 -16.30
C HIS A 4 -11.41 -18.54 -15.09
N PRO A 5 -10.23 -19.00 -14.64
CA PRO A 5 -10.09 -19.73 -13.39
C PRO A 5 -10.52 -18.83 -12.22
N GLU A 6 -11.16 -19.42 -11.21
CA GLU A 6 -11.62 -18.69 -10.03
C GLU A 6 -10.40 -18.17 -9.25
N LEU A 7 -10.24 -16.84 -9.25
CA LEU A 7 -9.25 -16.15 -8.43
C LEU A 7 -9.90 -15.83 -7.08
N HIS A 8 -9.19 -16.13 -6.00
CA HIS A 8 -9.53 -15.64 -4.68
C HIS A 8 -8.70 -14.39 -4.39
N ILE A 9 -9.37 -13.29 -4.04
CA ILE A 9 -8.73 -12.01 -3.76
C ILE A 9 -9.13 -11.57 -2.35
N ASP A 10 -8.16 -11.58 -1.45
CA ASP A 10 -8.29 -11.09 -0.08
C ASP A 10 -7.70 -9.67 0.01
N VAL A 11 -8.43 -8.74 0.62
CA VAL A 11 -7.95 -7.38 0.90
C VAL A 11 -7.93 -7.16 2.40
N PHE A 12 -6.79 -6.70 2.92
CA PHE A 12 -6.61 -6.33 4.32
C PHE A 12 -6.13 -4.89 4.40
N VAL A 13 -6.80 -4.10 5.23
CA VAL A 13 -6.39 -2.73 5.56
C VAL A 13 -6.20 -2.66 7.06
N TYR A 14 -5.03 -2.19 7.51
CA TYR A 14 -4.70 -2.10 8.93
C TYR A 14 -3.75 -0.94 9.20
N PRO A 15 -3.80 -0.35 10.41
CA PRO A 15 -3.13 0.90 10.70
C PRO A 15 -1.64 0.67 10.87
N ALA A 16 -0.84 1.60 10.37
CA ALA A 16 0.62 1.59 10.47
C ALA A 16 1.15 2.81 11.23
N GLY A 17 0.36 3.90 11.28
CA GLY A 17 0.78 5.19 11.80
C GLY A 17 1.73 5.92 10.84
N GLN A 18 2.23 7.08 11.27
CA GLN A 18 3.17 7.86 10.47
C GLN A 18 4.57 7.23 10.49
N ARG A 19 5.05 6.85 9.31
CA ARG A 19 6.41 6.33 9.10
C ARG A 19 6.98 6.85 7.78
N ALA A 20 8.31 6.88 7.68
CA ALA A 20 8.95 7.03 6.38
C ALA A 20 8.58 5.82 5.49
N GLN A 21 8.29 6.06 4.21
CA GLN A 21 7.72 5.03 3.33
C GLN A 21 8.58 3.76 3.26
N ALA A 22 9.91 3.89 3.12
CA ALA A 22 10.81 2.73 3.05
C ALA A 22 10.79 1.90 4.35
N GLU A 23 10.86 2.57 5.50
CA GLU A 23 10.77 1.91 6.82
C GLU A 23 9.41 1.24 7.01
N ALA A 24 8.33 1.90 6.60
CA ALA A 24 6.99 1.35 6.68
C ALA A 24 6.89 0.05 5.88
N ILE A 25 7.39 0.02 4.64
CA ILE A 25 7.38 -1.17 3.79
C ILE A 25 8.22 -2.29 4.40
N GLU A 26 9.45 -2.01 4.85
CA GLU A 26 10.31 -3.00 5.49
C GLU A 26 9.63 -3.62 6.72
N HIS A 27 9.11 -2.78 7.62
CA HIS A 27 8.39 -3.22 8.81
C HIS A 27 7.13 -4.05 8.44
N GLY A 28 6.36 -3.57 7.47
CA GLY A 28 5.14 -4.22 7.02
C GLY A 28 5.40 -5.60 6.40
N MET A 29 6.48 -5.75 5.63
CA MET A 29 6.89 -7.02 5.04
C MET A 29 7.40 -8.00 6.08
N SER A 30 8.12 -7.53 7.10
CA SER A 30 8.47 -8.34 8.27
C SER A 30 7.21 -8.86 8.98
N ALA A 31 6.21 -8.00 9.20
CA ALA A 31 4.93 -8.40 9.78
C ALA A 31 4.15 -9.38 8.89
N PHE A 32 4.18 -9.18 7.57
CA PHE A 32 3.55 -10.10 6.62
C PHE A 32 4.16 -11.50 6.72
N ARG A 33 5.50 -11.62 6.69
CA ARG A 33 6.18 -12.91 6.86
C ARG A 33 5.87 -13.58 8.20
N LYS A 34 5.79 -12.81 9.29
CA LYS A 34 5.36 -13.34 10.60
C LYS A 34 3.94 -13.90 10.53
N GLY A 35 3.03 -13.24 9.82
CA GLY A 35 1.68 -13.75 9.57
C GLY A 35 1.67 -15.06 8.77
N LEU A 36 2.49 -15.17 7.73
CA LEU A 36 2.66 -16.41 6.96
C LEU A 36 3.23 -17.55 7.82
N ALA A 37 4.23 -17.25 8.64
CA ALA A 37 4.80 -18.22 9.59
C ALA A 37 3.76 -18.70 10.60
N ALA A 38 2.97 -17.78 11.16
CA ALA A 38 1.88 -18.12 12.08
C ALA A 38 0.81 -19.00 11.41
N ALA A 39 0.42 -18.70 10.17
CA ALA A 39 -0.54 -19.51 9.43
C ALA A 39 -0.05 -20.95 9.19
N ARG A 40 1.26 -21.13 8.97
CA ARG A 40 1.89 -22.46 8.89
C ARG A 40 1.87 -23.17 10.25
N THR A 41 2.20 -22.48 11.35
CA THR A 41 2.14 -23.05 12.71
C THR A 41 0.71 -23.42 13.12
N GLN A 42 -0.29 -22.68 12.65
CA GLN A 42 -1.71 -22.94 12.88
C GLN A 42 -2.29 -24.00 11.91
N HIS A 43 -1.44 -24.65 11.11
CA HIS A 43 -1.83 -25.66 10.14
C HIS A 43 -2.86 -25.18 9.10
N THR A 44 -2.87 -23.89 8.75
CA THR A 44 -3.63 -23.40 7.59
C THR A 44 -3.01 -23.94 6.29
N TYR A 45 -1.68 -23.92 6.21
CA TYR A 45 -0.91 -24.43 5.08
C TYR A 45 0.01 -25.56 5.53
N SER A 46 0.04 -26.66 4.78
CA SER A 46 0.94 -27.79 5.02
C SER A 46 2.33 -27.53 4.42
N ARG A 47 2.38 -26.70 3.38
CA ARG A 47 3.59 -26.19 2.74
C ARG A 47 3.41 -24.71 2.40
N LEU A 48 4.46 -23.92 2.58
CA LEU A 48 4.50 -22.50 2.22
C LEU A 48 5.94 -22.12 1.91
N ASP A 49 6.16 -21.72 0.65
CA ASP A 49 7.46 -21.30 0.14
C ASP A 49 7.37 -19.88 -0.43
N GLU A 50 8.32 -19.03 -0.04
CA GLU A 50 8.56 -17.73 -0.70
C GLU A 50 9.40 -17.98 -1.96
N LEU A 51 8.92 -17.52 -3.11
CA LEU A 51 9.57 -17.72 -4.40
C LEU A 51 10.40 -16.51 -4.82
N ASP A 52 9.80 -15.33 -4.74
CA ASP A 52 10.41 -14.06 -5.16
C ASP A 52 9.81 -12.87 -4.40
N GLN A 53 10.59 -11.80 -4.29
CA GLN A 53 10.17 -10.51 -3.78
C GLN A 53 10.60 -9.42 -4.75
N SER A 54 9.66 -8.57 -5.16
CA SER A 54 9.95 -7.50 -6.11
C SER A 54 9.21 -6.22 -5.76
N ARG A 55 9.70 -5.10 -6.31
CA ARG A 55 9.11 -3.79 -6.05
C ARG A 55 7.80 -3.62 -6.82
N PHE A 56 6.77 -3.16 -6.14
CA PHE A 56 5.49 -2.80 -6.74
C PHE A 56 5.33 -1.28 -6.72
N VAL A 57 5.22 -0.66 -7.90
CA VAL A 57 5.09 0.79 -8.02
C VAL A 57 3.82 1.11 -8.80
N LEU A 58 3.03 2.01 -8.22
CA LEU A 58 1.90 2.66 -8.85
C LEU A 58 2.25 4.14 -8.98
N THR A 59 2.32 4.60 -10.23
CA THR A 59 2.35 6.02 -10.55
C THR A 59 0.94 6.58 -10.45
N SER A 60 0.80 7.71 -9.77
CA SER A 60 -0.38 8.55 -9.96
C SER A 60 -0.41 9.03 -11.42
N ASP A 61 -1.59 9.07 -12.02
CA ASP A 61 -1.80 9.65 -13.35
C ASP A 61 -1.50 11.16 -13.39
N ASP A 62 -1.35 11.79 -12.23
CA ASP A 62 -1.08 13.21 -12.04
C ASP A 62 0.40 13.60 -12.21
N ALA A 63 1.20 12.80 -12.95
CA ALA A 63 2.59 13.14 -13.22
C ALA A 63 2.70 14.61 -13.70
N PRO A 64 3.51 15.45 -13.04
CA PRO A 64 3.52 16.89 -13.30
C PRO A 64 3.84 17.16 -14.77
N LYS A 65 2.85 17.70 -15.49
CA LYS A 65 2.95 18.07 -16.93
C LYS A 65 3.80 19.32 -17.18
N ASN A 66 4.49 19.81 -16.15
CA ASN A 66 5.19 21.09 -16.19
C ASN A 66 6.57 20.93 -16.84
N ILE A 67 6.88 21.81 -17.79
CA ILE A 67 8.21 21.90 -18.40
C ILE A 67 9.11 22.62 -17.38
N PRO A 68 10.21 22.01 -16.91
CA PRO A 68 11.12 22.65 -15.97
C PRO A 68 11.82 23.85 -16.64
N ALA A 69 11.91 25.00 -15.95
CA ALA A 69 12.63 26.16 -16.49
C ALA A 69 14.14 26.07 -16.23
N ASN A 70 14.56 25.32 -15.21
CA ASN A 70 15.96 25.17 -14.83
C ASN A 70 16.22 23.82 -14.11
N ALA A 71 17.48 23.53 -13.77
CA ALA A 71 17.86 22.27 -13.13
C ALA A 71 17.34 22.11 -11.68
N VAL A 72 17.05 23.20 -10.97
CA VAL A 72 16.43 23.17 -9.64
C VAL A 72 14.97 22.76 -9.79
N ASP A 73 14.23 23.36 -10.72
CA ASP A 73 12.85 23.01 -11.03
C ASP A 73 12.72 21.53 -11.39
N THR A 74 13.64 21.00 -12.22
CA THR A 74 13.66 19.56 -12.55
C THR A 74 13.73 18.70 -11.29
N ARG A 75 14.59 19.05 -10.32
CA ARG A 75 14.73 18.30 -9.07
C ARG A 75 13.50 18.43 -8.16
N VAL A 76 12.90 19.61 -8.10
CA VAL A 76 11.67 19.86 -7.33
C VAL A 76 10.51 19.07 -7.93
N ILE A 77 10.30 19.15 -9.24
CA ILE A 77 9.25 18.40 -9.96
C ILE A 77 9.43 16.90 -9.75
N ALA A 78 10.66 16.39 -9.85
CA ALA A 78 10.95 14.97 -9.59
C ALA A 78 10.64 14.56 -8.15
N ALA A 79 10.92 15.42 -7.16
CA ALA A 79 10.64 15.15 -5.75
C ALA A 79 9.14 15.17 -5.43
N ILE A 80 8.37 16.03 -6.10
CA ILE A 80 6.90 16.03 -6.02
C ILE A 80 6.35 14.73 -6.59
N ALA A 81 6.75 14.36 -7.82
CA ALA A 81 6.30 13.13 -8.46
C ALA A 81 6.69 11.88 -7.65
N ASP A 82 7.84 11.89 -6.99
CA ASP A 82 8.30 10.83 -6.10
C ASP A 82 7.44 10.73 -4.82
N ALA A 83 7.05 11.88 -4.23
CA ALA A 83 6.18 11.93 -3.06
C ALA A 83 4.75 11.43 -3.33
N GLU A 84 4.28 11.56 -4.58
CA GLU A 84 2.95 11.14 -5.02
C GLU A 84 2.91 9.66 -5.46
N ARG A 85 4.06 8.98 -5.57
CA ARG A 85 4.09 7.55 -5.93
C ARG A 85 3.66 6.68 -4.76
N ILE A 86 2.76 5.75 -5.08
CA ILE A 86 2.42 4.66 -4.18
C ILE A 86 3.44 3.54 -4.43
N VAL A 87 4.30 3.30 -3.45
CA VAL A 87 5.35 2.28 -3.50
C VAL A 87 5.02 1.18 -2.50
N GLY A 88 5.18 -0.06 -2.93
CA GLY A 88 5.05 -1.26 -2.13
C GLY A 88 5.94 -2.38 -2.64
N GLU A 89 5.64 -3.58 -2.17
CA GLU A 89 6.35 -4.79 -2.55
C GLU A 89 5.37 -5.93 -2.85
N THR A 90 5.79 -6.78 -3.77
CA THR A 90 5.14 -8.03 -4.10
C THR A 90 5.94 -9.18 -3.51
N LEU A 91 5.25 -10.17 -2.95
CA LEU A 91 5.80 -11.44 -2.49
C LEU A 91 5.09 -12.58 -3.21
N GLN A 92 5.84 -13.33 -4.01
CA GLN A 92 5.35 -14.51 -4.72
C GLN A 92 5.48 -15.73 -3.83
N LEU A 93 4.43 -16.53 -3.77
CA LEU A 93 4.30 -17.67 -2.87
C LEU A 93 3.79 -18.91 -3.61
N SER A 94 4.30 -20.07 -3.23
CA SER A 94 3.72 -21.38 -3.52
C SER A 94 3.28 -22.01 -2.21
N MET A 95 2.07 -22.55 -2.13
CA MET A 95 1.55 -23.11 -0.88
C MET A 95 0.58 -24.27 -1.10
N ASP A 96 0.51 -25.16 -0.12
CA ASP A 96 -0.45 -26.26 -0.12
C ASP A 96 -1.42 -26.06 1.05
N LEU A 97 -2.73 -26.12 0.78
CA LEU A 97 -3.75 -26.05 1.83
C LEU A 97 -3.69 -27.31 2.69
N SER A 98 -3.65 -27.18 4.02
CA SER A 98 -3.67 -28.35 4.90
C SER A 98 -4.97 -29.14 4.82
N SER A 99 -6.11 -28.47 4.57
CA SER A 99 -7.43 -29.11 4.58
C SER A 99 -7.64 -30.07 3.41
N SER A 100 -7.00 -29.81 2.27
CA SER A 100 -7.24 -30.55 1.02
C SER A 100 -5.96 -31.04 0.33
N GLY A 101 -4.79 -30.60 0.77
CA GLY A 101 -3.52 -30.81 0.07
C GLY A 101 -3.45 -30.07 -1.27
N MET A 102 -4.38 -29.15 -1.55
CA MET A 102 -4.47 -28.49 -2.84
C MET A 102 -3.33 -27.48 -3.01
N PRO A 103 -2.53 -27.58 -4.09
CA PRO A 103 -1.48 -26.63 -4.39
C PRO A 103 -2.08 -25.33 -4.93
N LEU A 104 -1.60 -24.20 -4.41
CA LEU A 104 -2.01 -22.86 -4.72
C LEU A 104 -0.81 -22.03 -5.18
N LEU A 105 -1.08 -21.20 -6.18
CA LEU A 105 -0.27 -20.02 -6.48
C LEU A 105 -0.82 -18.85 -5.68
N SER A 106 0.04 -18.03 -5.08
CA SER A 106 -0.40 -16.84 -4.37
C SER A 106 0.59 -15.68 -4.50
N ASN A 107 0.10 -14.49 -4.81
CA ASN A 107 0.88 -13.26 -4.79
C ASN A 107 0.31 -12.32 -3.72
N GLY A 108 1.17 -11.87 -2.81
CA GLY A 108 0.85 -10.84 -1.83
C GLY A 108 1.44 -9.50 -2.26
N TYR A 109 0.63 -8.44 -2.26
CA TYR A 109 1.05 -7.08 -2.54
C TYR A 109 0.86 -6.27 -1.27
N LEU A 110 1.91 -5.64 -0.78
CA LEU A 110 1.87 -4.78 0.40
C LEU A 110 2.29 -3.37 0.05
N VAL A 111 1.40 -2.42 0.34
CA VAL A 111 1.61 -1.00 0.11
C VAL A 111 1.36 -0.24 1.41
N TYR A 112 2.11 0.84 1.62
CA TYR A 112 1.86 1.81 2.69
C TYR A 112 1.34 3.11 2.08
N LYS A 113 0.09 3.46 2.41
CA LYS A 113 -0.58 4.70 1.99
C LYS A 113 -1.54 5.17 3.08
N GLN A 114 -1.75 6.49 3.19
CA GLN A 114 -2.76 7.06 4.10
C GLN A 114 -2.65 6.53 5.54
N LEU A 115 -1.42 6.41 6.07
CA LEU A 115 -1.09 5.90 7.41
C LEU A 115 -1.44 4.42 7.66
N ASN A 116 -1.77 3.68 6.61
CA ASN A 116 -2.22 2.30 6.68
C ASN A 116 -1.39 1.39 5.77
N TYR A 117 -1.32 0.12 6.14
CA TYR A 117 -0.94 -0.94 5.25
C TYR A 117 -2.15 -1.43 4.47
N VAL A 118 -2.03 -1.49 3.15
CA VAL A 118 -2.98 -2.13 2.25
C VAL A 118 -2.31 -3.38 1.71
N LYS A 119 -2.85 -4.54 2.10
CA LYS A 119 -2.37 -5.85 1.65
C LYS A 119 -3.42 -6.52 0.77
N VAL A 120 -3.07 -6.78 -0.48
CA VAL A 120 -3.89 -7.57 -1.41
C VAL A 120 -3.24 -8.94 -1.56
N ARG A 121 -3.97 -10.01 -1.29
CA ARG A 121 -3.53 -11.40 -1.53
C ARG A 121 -4.38 -11.99 -2.63
N VAL A 122 -3.77 -12.33 -3.76
CA VAL A 122 -4.43 -13.03 -4.85
C VAL A 122 -3.96 -14.47 -4.83
N SER A 123 -4.89 -15.43 -4.89
CA SER A 123 -4.57 -16.85 -4.88
C SER A 123 -5.43 -17.63 -5.89
N ALA A 124 -4.89 -18.72 -6.43
CA ALA A 124 -5.60 -19.60 -7.35
C ALA A 124 -5.07 -21.03 -7.23
N ALA A 125 -5.93 -22.02 -7.52
CA ALA A 125 -5.49 -23.40 -7.62
C ALA A 125 -4.48 -23.56 -8.77
N GLN A 126 -3.31 -24.14 -8.50
CA GLN A 126 -2.21 -24.24 -9.48
C GLN A 126 -2.62 -25.03 -10.73
N GLN A 127 -3.52 -26.00 -10.60
CA GLN A 127 -4.04 -26.79 -11.73
C GLN A 127 -4.95 -25.99 -12.67
N ALA A 128 -5.51 -24.86 -12.23
CA ALA A 128 -6.49 -24.08 -12.98
C ALA A 128 -5.84 -23.00 -13.85
N ILE A 129 -4.59 -22.64 -13.60
CA ILE A 129 -3.92 -21.52 -14.26
C ILE A 129 -2.40 -21.71 -14.33
N ALA A 130 -1.80 -21.38 -15.48
CA ALA A 130 -0.35 -21.33 -15.60
C ALA A 130 0.22 -20.13 -14.82
N GLN A 131 1.39 -20.30 -14.20
CA GLN A 131 2.08 -19.29 -13.37
C GLN A 131 2.10 -17.91 -14.02
N THR A 132 2.56 -17.80 -15.27
CA THR A 132 2.69 -16.52 -15.98
C THR A 132 1.36 -15.79 -16.17
N ARG A 133 0.28 -16.54 -16.42
CA ARG A 133 -1.07 -15.97 -16.54
C ARG A 133 -1.61 -15.56 -15.18
N PHE A 134 -1.32 -16.35 -14.14
CA PHE A 134 -1.70 -16.02 -12.77
C PHE A 134 -1.01 -14.72 -12.32
N ASP A 135 0.29 -14.59 -12.52
CA ASP A 135 1.06 -13.41 -12.13
C ASP A 135 0.53 -12.14 -12.80
N ALA A 136 0.22 -12.21 -14.09
CA ALA A 136 -0.37 -11.09 -14.83
C ALA A 136 -1.74 -10.68 -14.29
N LEU A 137 -2.62 -11.65 -14.01
CA LEU A 137 -3.95 -11.36 -13.46
C LEU A 137 -3.88 -10.85 -12.02
N ALA A 138 -2.99 -11.39 -11.20
CA ALA A 138 -2.77 -10.94 -9.83
C ALA A 138 -2.23 -9.50 -9.80
N ASP A 139 -1.28 -9.18 -10.67
CA ASP A 139 -0.72 -7.83 -10.79
C ASP A 139 -1.78 -6.85 -11.30
N GLN A 140 -2.56 -7.23 -12.30
CA GLN A 140 -3.69 -6.42 -12.78
C GLN A 140 -4.72 -6.16 -11.68
N ALA A 141 -5.09 -7.18 -10.90
CA ALA A 141 -6.03 -7.04 -9.79
C ALA A 141 -5.49 -6.08 -8.72
N ALA A 142 -4.23 -6.24 -8.31
CA ALA A 142 -3.60 -5.36 -7.33
C ALA A 142 -3.51 -3.91 -7.84
N ARG A 143 -3.14 -3.70 -9.11
CA ARG A 143 -3.08 -2.37 -9.73
C ARG A 143 -4.43 -1.68 -9.85
N ALA A 144 -5.52 -2.43 -9.98
CA ALA A 144 -6.87 -1.89 -9.97
C ALA A 144 -7.37 -1.58 -8.55
N LEU A 145 -7.13 -2.50 -7.60
CA LEU A 145 -7.69 -2.42 -6.26
C LEU A 145 -6.96 -1.42 -5.36
N VAL A 146 -5.62 -1.40 -5.35
CA VAL A 146 -4.86 -0.55 -4.41
C VAL A 146 -5.16 0.95 -4.59
N PRO A 147 -5.28 1.51 -5.81
CA PRO A 147 -5.72 2.90 -5.98
C PRO A 147 -7.16 3.14 -5.56
N ALA A 148 -8.05 2.17 -5.80
CA ALA A 148 -9.48 2.27 -5.48
C ALA A 148 -9.75 2.24 -3.97
N ILE A 149 -8.90 1.59 -3.17
CA ILE A 149 -8.98 1.59 -1.72
C ILE A 149 -8.52 2.94 -1.19
N GLN A 150 -9.45 3.71 -0.65
CA GLN A 150 -9.19 5.01 -0.01
C GLN A 150 -9.48 4.89 1.48
N VAL A 151 -8.53 5.33 2.30
CA VAL A 151 -8.67 5.37 3.76
C VAL A 151 -8.67 6.82 4.21
N SER A 152 -9.77 7.25 4.82
CA SER A 152 -9.90 8.57 5.42
C SER A 152 -9.71 8.46 6.92
N ASN A 153 -8.68 9.11 7.45
CA ASN A 153 -8.37 9.08 8.87
C ASN A 153 -9.08 10.25 9.56
N ILE A 154 -9.90 9.95 10.57
CA ILE A 154 -10.69 10.95 11.30
C ILE A 154 -10.06 11.20 12.68
N GLY A 155 -9.77 12.46 12.99
CA GLY A 155 -9.14 12.90 14.25
C GLY A 155 -7.85 13.68 14.03
N GLY A 156 -7.10 13.93 15.11
CA GLY A 156 -5.83 14.67 15.09
C GLY A 156 -4.65 13.83 14.59
N CYS A 157 -4.74 13.27 13.38
CA CYS A 157 -3.78 12.27 12.89
C CYS A 157 -2.67 12.81 11.99
N ALA A 158 -2.61 14.12 11.71
CA ALA A 158 -1.49 14.69 10.96
C ALA A 158 -1.27 16.18 11.25
N ASP A 159 -0.24 16.48 12.04
CA ASP A 159 0.39 17.80 12.06
C ASP A 159 1.50 17.85 11.00
N LEU A 160 1.56 18.92 10.20
CA LEU A 160 2.66 19.14 9.26
C LEU A 160 3.79 19.91 9.94
N THR A 161 4.86 19.22 10.31
CA THR A 161 6.15 19.86 10.62
C THR A 161 7.10 19.65 9.44
N VAL A 162 7.55 20.75 8.82
CA VAL A 162 8.57 20.69 7.76
C VAL A 162 9.95 20.85 8.39
N HIS A 163 10.75 19.80 8.33
CA HIS A 163 12.11 19.80 8.81
C HIS A 163 13.07 20.18 7.67
N LEU A 164 13.83 21.26 7.85
CA LEU A 164 14.88 21.68 6.93
C LEU A 164 16.21 21.60 7.64
N ASP A 165 17.21 21.01 6.98
CA ASP A 165 18.58 21.05 7.47
C ASP A 165 19.14 22.47 7.28
N ALA A 166 19.55 23.11 8.38
CA ALA A 166 20.14 24.44 8.37
C ALA A 166 21.46 24.52 7.57
N LYS A 167 22.11 23.37 7.29
CA LYS A 167 23.32 23.27 6.48
C LYS A 167 23.03 23.03 5.00
N ALA A 168 21.78 22.77 4.62
CA ALA A 168 21.41 22.55 3.24
C ALA A 168 21.53 23.83 2.41
N THR A 169 21.92 23.69 1.14
CA THR A 169 21.82 24.80 0.19
C THR A 169 20.35 25.16 -0.04
N PRO A 170 20.03 26.39 -0.49
CA PRO A 170 18.64 26.77 -0.82
C PRO A 170 17.94 25.77 -1.75
N ASP A 171 18.64 25.26 -2.77
CA ASP A 171 18.13 24.24 -3.69
C ASP A 171 17.79 22.92 -2.99
N GLN A 172 18.66 22.45 -2.10
CA GLN A 172 18.44 21.22 -1.34
C GLN A 172 17.26 21.39 -0.37
N GLY A 173 17.16 22.56 0.27
CA GLY A 173 16.03 22.94 1.12
C GLY A 173 14.72 22.97 0.34
N ALA A 174 14.70 23.54 -0.87
CA ALA A 174 13.51 23.59 -1.73
C ALA A 174 13.01 22.20 -2.12
N VAL A 175 13.92 21.29 -2.49
CA VAL A 175 13.58 19.89 -2.82
C VAL A 175 13.01 19.16 -1.60
N ALA A 176 13.66 19.30 -0.43
CA ALA A 176 13.22 18.65 0.81
C ALA A 176 11.86 19.19 1.28
N MET A 177 11.64 20.50 1.18
CA MET A 177 10.38 21.16 1.50
C MET A 177 9.26 20.67 0.57
N ALA A 178 9.48 20.70 -0.75
CA ALA A 178 8.48 20.29 -1.72
C ALA A 178 8.03 18.84 -1.50
N ARG A 179 8.97 17.93 -1.23
CA ARG A 179 8.66 16.54 -0.89
C ARG A 179 7.78 16.45 0.36
N GLN A 180 8.18 17.08 1.46
CA GLN A 180 7.43 17.01 2.73
C GLN A 180 6.02 17.60 2.62
N ILE A 181 5.88 18.75 1.94
CA ILE A 181 4.58 19.38 1.71
C ILE A 181 3.68 18.47 0.86
N LYS A 182 4.23 17.77 -0.13
CA LYS A 182 3.45 16.88 -1.00
C LYS A 182 3.09 15.54 -0.39
N THR A 183 3.93 15.01 0.48
CA THR A 183 3.60 13.79 1.22
C THR A 183 2.43 14.01 2.19
N HIS A 184 2.28 15.22 2.74
CA HIS A 184 1.30 15.48 3.81
C HIS A 184 -0.16 15.30 3.38
N PRO A 185 -0.67 15.86 2.26
CA PRO A 185 -2.03 15.56 1.79
C PRO A 185 -2.29 14.06 1.58
N GLY A 186 -1.25 13.29 1.24
CA GLY A 186 -1.32 11.84 1.06
C GLY A 186 -1.64 11.04 2.33
N VAL A 187 -1.64 11.67 3.51
CA VAL A 187 -2.07 11.03 4.77
C VAL A 187 -3.61 10.96 4.89
N ASN A 188 -4.34 11.77 4.13
CA ASN A 188 -5.82 11.82 4.11
C ASN A 188 -6.45 11.93 5.52
N CYS A 189 -5.95 12.88 6.32
CA CYS A 189 -6.44 13.16 7.68
C CYS A 189 -7.45 14.30 7.70
N HIS A 190 -8.50 14.14 8.50
CA HIS A 190 -9.61 15.09 8.62
C HIS A 190 -10.04 15.21 10.08
N GLY A 191 -10.48 16.39 10.50
CA GLY A 191 -10.96 16.60 11.88
C GLY A 191 -12.33 15.97 12.15
N SER A 192 -13.08 15.60 11.12
CA SER A 192 -14.42 14.99 11.23
C SER A 192 -14.80 14.24 9.95
N THR A 193 -15.79 13.35 10.06
CA THR A 193 -16.39 12.61 8.93
C THR A 193 -17.01 13.54 7.88
N SER A 194 -17.58 14.66 8.31
CA SER A 194 -18.13 15.70 7.42
C SER A 194 -17.05 16.37 6.57
N GLN A 195 -15.92 16.76 7.19
CA GLN A 195 -14.76 17.31 6.45
C GLN A 195 -14.16 16.30 5.46
N ALA A 196 -14.18 15.01 5.82
CA ALA A 196 -13.76 13.92 4.95
C ALA A 196 -14.77 13.57 3.84
N GLY A 197 -15.96 14.20 3.82
CA GLY A 197 -17.01 13.93 2.83
C GLY A 197 -17.62 12.53 2.92
N ILE A 198 -17.49 11.85 4.06
CA ILE A 198 -17.95 10.45 4.24
C ILE A 198 -19.46 10.33 4.05
N GLU A 199 -20.22 11.33 4.50
CA GLU A 199 -21.69 11.37 4.39
C GLU A 199 -22.21 11.33 2.95
N GLU A 200 -21.43 11.84 2.00
CA GLU A 200 -21.74 11.74 0.57
C GLU A 200 -21.21 10.42 -0.01
N LEU A 201 -20.01 9.99 0.40
CA LEU A 201 -19.39 8.76 -0.10
C LEU A 201 -20.23 7.51 0.17
N VAL A 202 -20.86 7.39 1.35
CA VAL A 202 -21.73 6.26 1.70
C VAL A 202 -22.90 6.07 0.74
N LYS A 203 -23.26 7.09 -0.05
CA LYS A 203 -24.35 7.00 -1.05
C LYS A 203 -23.92 6.26 -2.32
N THR A 204 -22.62 6.21 -2.59
CA THR A 204 -22.05 5.68 -3.85
C THR A 204 -21.03 4.56 -3.65
N ALA A 205 -20.58 4.33 -2.42
CA ALA A 205 -19.58 3.35 -2.08
C ALA A 205 -19.88 2.68 -0.73
N GLU A 206 -19.41 1.45 -0.58
CA GLU A 206 -19.35 0.80 0.72
C GLU A 206 -18.28 1.47 1.58
N VAL A 207 -18.66 1.92 2.77
CA VAL A 207 -17.75 2.49 3.76
C VAL A 207 -17.70 1.57 4.96
N ILE A 208 -16.49 1.10 5.27
CA ILE A 208 -16.23 0.26 6.43
C ILE A 208 -15.62 1.13 7.51
N GLU A 209 -16.34 1.32 8.61
CA GLU A 209 -15.79 1.98 9.78
C GLU A 209 -14.83 1.05 10.51
N ILE A 210 -13.61 1.51 10.74
CA ILE A 210 -12.63 0.83 11.59
C ILE A 210 -12.33 1.74 12.76
N ALA A 211 -13.01 1.50 13.87
CA ALA A 211 -12.83 2.26 15.09
C ALA A 211 -11.59 1.76 15.84
N TYR A 212 -10.76 2.70 16.30
CA TYR A 212 -9.62 2.44 17.16
C TYR A 212 -9.79 3.20 18.46
N ASP A 213 -9.36 2.59 19.55
CA ASP A 213 -9.18 3.35 20.77
C ASP A 213 -7.96 4.28 20.60
N PRO A 214 -8.02 5.57 20.99
CA PRO A 214 -6.88 6.47 20.89
C PRO A 214 -5.60 5.93 21.53
N SER A 215 -5.69 5.06 22.54
CA SER A 215 -4.54 4.41 23.19
C SER A 215 -3.86 3.34 22.34
N GLU A 216 -4.51 2.84 21.29
CA GLU A 216 -3.96 1.88 20.34
C GLU A 216 -3.06 2.56 19.30
N TRP A 217 -3.28 3.85 19.04
CA TRP A 217 -2.38 4.70 18.26
C TRP A 217 -1.20 5.14 19.14
N LYS A 218 -0.23 4.26 19.33
CA LYS A 218 1.06 4.67 19.90
C LYS A 218 1.82 5.47 18.85
N SER A 219 1.84 6.79 19.01
CA SER A 219 2.90 7.62 18.42
C SER A 219 4.24 7.02 18.85
N GLN A 220 4.98 6.44 17.91
CA GLN A 220 6.38 6.12 18.12
C GLN A 220 7.22 7.34 17.78
#